data_AF-A0A6G3LMI9-F1
#
_entry.id   AF-A0A6G3LMI9-F1
#
_cell.length_a   1.000
_cell.length_b   1.000
_cell.length_c   1.000
_cell.angle_alpha   90.00
_cell.angle_beta   90.00
_cell.angle_gamma   90.00
#
_symmetry.space_group_name_H-M   'P 1'
#
loop_
_entity.id
_entity.type
_entity.pdbx_description
1 polymer ?
#
loop_
_entity_poly.entity_id
_entity_poly.type
_entity_poly.pdbx_seq_one_letter_code
_entity_poly.pdbx_strand_id
1 'polypeptide(L)'
;MEWIKYFENYVEVAREIKEMVNKHVKARVFVFGSAVRGDYVVGLSDIDVAVVSEEFEDREKRLKVYDELFSRYFYSPFEFHLLTPRQWQYYLRFIGADFVEV
;
A
#
# COMPACT_ATOMS: atom_id res chain seq x y z
N MET A 1 -4.73 -4.02 20.47
CA MET A 1 -5.66 -5.16 20.25
C MET A 1 -6.36 -5.12 18.89
N GLU A 2 -6.56 -3.97 18.25
CA GLU A 2 -7.00 -3.91 16.83
C GLU A 2 -5.84 -3.93 15.83
N TRP A 3 -4.71 -3.31 16.17
CA TRP A 3 -3.56 -3.18 15.25
C TRP A 3 -2.95 -4.52 14.84
N ILE A 4 -2.89 -5.49 15.77
CA ILE A 4 -2.40 -6.85 15.50
C ILE A 4 -3.19 -7.51 14.37
N LYS A 5 -4.50 -7.28 14.29
CA LYS A 5 -5.34 -7.88 13.25
C LYS A 5 -4.98 -7.40 11.85
N TYR A 6 -4.52 -6.15 11.71
CA TYR A 6 -4.03 -5.62 10.44
C TYR A 6 -2.74 -6.32 10.01
N PHE A 7 -1.81 -6.56 10.94
CA PHE A 7 -0.57 -7.30 10.64
C PHE A 7 -0.82 -8.79 10.39
N GLU A 8 -1.81 -9.40 11.03
CA GLU A 8 -2.17 -10.81 10.77
C GLU A 8 -2.88 -11.00 9.43
N ASN A 9 -3.60 -9.97 8.95
CA ASN A 9 -4.45 -10.06 7.76
C ASN A 9 -4.11 -9.03 6.67
N TYR A 10 -2.86 -8.51 6.65
CA TYR A 10 -2.50 -7.40 5.76
C TYR A 10 -2.74 -7.73 4.29
N VAL A 11 -2.58 -8.99 3.89
CA VAL A 11 -2.82 -9.46 2.52
C VAL A 11 -4.28 -9.29 2.13
N GLU A 12 -5.21 -9.63 3.02
CA GLU A 12 -6.65 -9.51 2.74
C GLU A 12 -7.07 -8.05 2.67
N VAL A 13 -6.58 -7.23 3.60
CA VAL A 13 -6.85 -5.79 3.57
C VAL A 13 -6.23 -5.14 2.33
N ALA A 14 -5.05 -5.58 1.89
CA ALA A 14 -4.43 -5.10 0.65
C ALA A 14 -5.24 -5.49 -0.60
N ARG A 15 -5.94 -6.63 -0.60
CA ARG A 15 -6.89 -6.98 -1.68
C ARG A 15 -8.09 -6.05 -1.69
N GLU A 16 -8.66 -5.73 -0.51
CA GLU A 16 -9.75 -4.75 -0.42
C GLU A 16 -9.32 -3.37 -0.93
N ILE A 17 -8.10 -2.94 -0.57
CA ILE A 17 -7.48 -1.73 -1.09
C ILE A 17 -7.37 -1.79 -2.61
N LYS A 18 -6.88 -2.90 -3.17
CA LYS A 18 -6.77 -3.08 -4.62
C LYS A 18 -8.13 -2.97 -5.32
N GLU A 19 -9.17 -3.61 -4.80
CA GLU A 19 -10.52 -3.53 -5.37
C GLU A 19 -11.06 -2.11 -5.32
N MET A 20 -10.82 -1.40 -4.23
CA MET A 20 -11.24 -0.02 -4.04
C MET A 20 -10.55 0.91 -5.05
N VAL A 21 -9.22 0.89 -5.10
CA VAL A 21 -8.43 1.74 -6.01
C VAL A 21 -8.78 1.45 -7.47
N ASN A 22 -9.01 0.18 -7.83
CA ASN A 22 -9.34 -0.22 -9.20
C ASN A 22 -10.70 0.30 -9.71
N LYS A 23 -11.54 0.89 -8.85
CA LYS A 23 -12.74 1.64 -9.26
C LYS A 23 -12.40 3.00 -9.87
N HIS A 24 -11.18 3.50 -9.67
CA HIS A 24 -10.77 4.84 -10.09
C HIS A 24 -9.60 4.84 -11.07
N VAL A 25 -8.65 3.91 -10.91
CA VAL A 25 -7.48 3.77 -11.77
C VAL A 25 -7.08 2.32 -11.91
N LYS A 26 -6.49 1.90 -13.03
CA LYS A 26 -5.91 0.57 -13.15
C LYS A 26 -4.61 0.49 -12.36
N ALA A 27 -4.67 -0.12 -11.18
CA ALA A 27 -3.53 -0.20 -10.26
C ALA A 27 -3.17 -1.64 -9.86
N ARG A 28 -1.87 -1.85 -9.66
CA ARG A 28 -1.30 -3.00 -8.95
C ARG A 28 -1.03 -2.58 -7.50
N VAL A 29 -1.19 -3.49 -6.55
CA VAL A 29 -0.98 -3.21 -5.13
C VAL A 29 0.05 -4.18 -4.57
N PHE A 30 1.00 -3.64 -3.82
CA PHE A 30 2.07 -4.40 -3.19
C PHE A 30 2.13 -4.04 -1.72
N VAL A 31 2.36 -5.02 -0.86
CA VAL A 31 2.75 -4.80 0.53
C VAL A 31 4.23 -5.08 0.65
N PHE A 32 4.97 -4.25 1.37
CA PHE A 32 6.41 -4.42 1.59
C PHE A 32 6.79 -4.01 3.00
N GLY A 33 8.10 -3.95 3.27
CA GLY A 33 8.60 -3.47 4.54
C GLY A 33 8.53 -4.51 5.66
N SER A 34 8.44 -4.04 6.90
CA SER A 34 8.60 -4.90 8.09
C SER A 34 7.50 -5.96 8.25
N ALA A 35 6.29 -5.65 7.75
CA ALA A 35 5.18 -6.60 7.73
C ALA A 35 5.49 -7.84 6.86
N VAL A 36 6.19 -7.67 5.74
CA VAL A 36 6.57 -8.77 4.85
C VAL A 36 7.81 -9.51 5.36
N ARG A 37 8.80 -8.79 5.90
CA ARG A 37 10.01 -9.41 6.46
C ARG A 37 9.75 -10.16 7.77
N GLY A 38 8.62 -9.89 8.44
CA GLY A 38 8.27 -10.51 9.72
C GLY A 38 9.01 -9.93 10.93
N ASP A 39 9.65 -8.77 10.77
CA ASP A 39 10.41 -8.06 11.80
C ASP A 39 9.67 -6.82 12.35
N TYR A 40 8.35 -6.75 12.16
CA TYR A 40 7.52 -5.65 12.63
C TYR A 40 7.36 -5.62 14.16
N VAL A 41 7.19 -4.42 14.70
CA VAL A 41 6.88 -4.17 16.12
C VAL A 41 5.49 -3.55 16.21
N VAL A 42 4.55 -4.28 16.79
CA VAL A 42 3.17 -3.82 16.96
C VAL A 42 3.12 -2.49 17.71
N GLY A 43 2.50 -1.48 17.08
CA GLY A 43 2.36 -0.14 17.66
C GLY A 43 3.53 0.82 17.37
N LEU A 44 4.59 0.34 16.71
CA LEU A 44 5.72 1.17 16.26
C LEU A 44 5.99 1.04 14.75
N SER A 45 5.71 -0.12 14.17
CA SER A 45 5.83 -0.37 12.74
C SER A 45 4.53 -0.02 12.02
N ASP A 46 4.70 0.39 10.76
CA ASP A 46 3.63 0.55 9.78
C ASP A 46 3.64 -0.64 8.80
N ILE A 47 2.55 -0.77 8.04
CA ILE A 47 2.37 -1.69 6.92
C ILE A 47 2.49 -0.87 5.64
N ASP A 48 3.65 -0.95 4.98
CA ASP A 48 3.91 -0.23 3.75
C ASP A 48 3.13 -0.82 2.57
N VAL A 49 2.31 0.01 1.91
CA VAL A 49 1.49 -0.39 0.76
C VAL A 49 1.83 0.48 -0.44
N ALA A 50 2.43 -0.11 -1.47
CA ALA A 50 2.61 0.56 -2.76
C ALA A 50 1.40 0.32 -3.65
N VAL A 51 0.74 1.40 -4.05
CA VAL A 51 -0.29 1.41 -5.09
C VAL A 51 0.36 1.95 -6.36
N VAL A 52 0.43 1.13 -7.40
CA VAL A 52 1.22 1.41 -8.60
C VAL A 52 0.33 1.50 -9.83
N SER A 53 0.31 2.66 -10.48
CA SER A 53 -0.47 2.91 -11.70
C SER A 53 0.21 3.91 -12.62
N GLU A 54 0.17 3.66 -13.94
CA GLU A 54 0.57 4.65 -14.96
C GLU A 54 -0.31 5.91 -14.89
N GLU A 55 -1.56 5.77 -14.42
CA GLU A 55 -2.51 6.87 -14.35
C GLU A 55 -2.17 7.89 -13.25
N PHE A 56 -1.20 7.61 -12.38
CA PHE A 56 -0.72 8.55 -11.37
C PHE A 56 0.23 9.63 -11.90
N GLU A 57 0.54 9.61 -13.20
CA GLU A 57 1.05 10.80 -13.90
C GLU A 57 0.02 11.94 -13.89
N ASP A 58 -1.28 11.61 -13.86
CA ASP A 58 -2.36 12.56 -13.64
C ASP A 58 -2.51 12.84 -12.13
N ARG A 59 -2.23 14.10 -11.76
CA ARG A 59 -2.29 14.56 -10.38
C ARG A 59 -3.70 14.45 -9.79
N GLU A 60 -4.75 14.70 -10.57
CA GLU A 60 -6.13 14.68 -10.07
C GLU A 60 -6.55 13.24 -9.73
N LYS A 61 -6.25 12.28 -10.61
CA LYS A 61 -6.48 10.86 -10.34
C LYS A 61 -5.72 10.38 -9.11
N ARG A 62 -4.46 10.79 -8.98
CA ARG A 62 -3.64 10.45 -7.80
C ARG A 62 -4.22 11.00 -6.51
N LEU A 63 -4.65 12.26 -6.49
CA LEU A 63 -5.28 12.88 -5.32
C LEU A 63 -6.61 12.22 -4.96
N LYS A 64 -7.42 11.87 -5.96
CA LYS A 64 -8.69 11.16 -5.73
C LYS A 64 -8.49 9.82 -5.02
N VAL A 65 -7.51 9.04 -5.47
CA VAL A 65 -7.17 7.76 -4.80
C VAL A 65 -6.63 8.01 -3.39
N TYR A 66 -5.76 9.00 -3.23
CA TYR A 66 -5.22 9.38 -1.93
C TYR A 66 -6.34 9.72 -0.93
N ASP A 67 -7.30 10.56 -1.33
CA ASP A 67 -8.43 10.97 -0.49
C ASP A 67 -9.30 9.78 -0.08
N GLU A 68 -9.55 8.82 -0.98
CA GLU A 68 -10.34 7.64 -0.63
C GLU A 68 -9.61 6.71 0.36
N LEU A 69 -8.31 6.48 0.15
CA LEU A 69 -7.48 5.71 1.07
C LEU A 69 -7.47 6.36 2.45
N PHE A 70 -7.15 7.66 2.53
CA PHE A 70 -7.12 8.38 3.80
C PHE A 70 -8.49 8.44 4.47
N SER A 71 -9.58 8.58 3.73
CA SER A 71 -10.92 8.60 4.32
C SER A 71 -11.29 7.31 5.04
N ARG A 72 -10.74 6.16 4.64
CA ARG A 72 -11.03 4.85 5.26
C ARG A 72 -9.97 4.37 6.24
N TYR A 73 -8.72 4.70 5.97
CA TYR A 73 -7.55 4.12 6.66
C TYR A 73 -6.77 5.13 7.51
N PHE A 74 -7.29 6.34 7.74
CA PHE A 74 -6.61 7.40 8.51
C PHE A 74 -6.05 6.95 9.87
N TYR A 75 -6.80 6.11 10.61
CA TYR A 75 -6.43 5.63 11.95
C TYR A 75 -5.89 4.19 11.95
N SER A 76 -5.45 3.71 10.79
CA SER A 76 -4.90 2.37 10.60
C SER A 76 -3.37 2.43 10.44
N PRO A 77 -2.64 1.32 10.65
CA PRO A 77 -1.19 1.31 10.56
C PRO A 77 -0.70 1.20 9.10
N PHE A 78 -1.44 1.69 8.11
CA PHE A 78 -1.03 1.60 6.70
C PHE A 78 -0.31 2.87 6.26
N GLU A 79 0.87 2.71 5.68
CA GLU A 79 1.58 3.78 4.97
C GLU A 79 1.41 3.59 3.47
N PHE A 80 0.69 4.50 2.81
CA PHE A 80 0.39 4.40 1.39
C PHE A 80 1.39 5.16 0.52
N HIS A 81 1.98 4.45 -0.44
CA HIS A 81 2.87 4.98 -1.47
C HIS A 81 2.17 4.92 -2.83
N LEU A 82 1.69 6.06 -3.34
CA LEU A 82 1.05 6.15 -4.67
C LEU A 82 2.10 6.46 -5.73
N LEU A 83 2.45 5.45 -6.54
CA LEU A 83 3.65 5.46 -7.38
C LEU A 83 3.32 5.20 -8.85
N THR A 84 4.03 5.86 -9.76
CA THR A 84 4.10 5.38 -11.14
C THR A 84 4.97 4.12 -11.23
N PRO A 85 4.84 3.29 -12.28
CA PRO A 85 5.68 2.09 -12.44
C PRO A 85 7.18 2.42 -12.43
N ARG A 86 7.58 3.58 -12.96
CA ARG A 86 8.97 4.06 -12.89
C ARG A 86 9.42 4.34 -11.45
N GLN A 87 8.56 4.95 -10.63
CA GLN A 87 8.88 5.19 -9.22
C GLN A 87 8.94 3.87 -8.44
N TRP A 88 8.04 2.92 -8.73
CA TRP A 88 8.09 1.60 -8.12
C TRP A 88 9.40 0.85 -8.43
N GLN A 89 9.88 0.90 -9.67
CA GLN A 89 11.19 0.33 -10.03
C GLN A 89 12.35 0.93 -9.24
N TYR A 90 12.26 2.19 -8.83
CA TYR A 90 13.25 2.80 -7.95
C TYR A 90 13.18 2.21 -6.53
N TYR A 91 11.98 2.05 -5.97
CA TYR A 91 11.77 1.41 -4.67
C TYR A 91 12.33 -0.02 -4.62
N LEU A 92 12.11 -0.81 -5.67
CA LEU A 92 12.61 -2.18 -5.79
C LEU A 92 14.14 -2.30 -5.63
N ARG A 93 14.90 -1.23 -5.87
CA ARG A 93 16.36 -1.21 -5.65
C ARG A 93 16.74 -1.24 -4.16
N PHE A 94 15.85 -0.79 -3.28
CA PHE A 94 16.07 -0.74 -1.84
C PHE A 94 15.47 -1.94 -1.13
N ILE A 95 14.28 -2.39 -1.55
CA ILE A 95 13.55 -3.47 -0.89
C ILE A 95 13.82 -4.85 -1.50
N GLY A 96 14.44 -4.91 -2.68
CA GLY A 96 14.72 -6.18 -3.35
C GLY A 96 13.45 -7.00 -3.63
N ALA A 97 13.40 -8.22 -3.11
CA ALA A 97 12.28 -9.14 -3.25
C ALA A 97 11.34 -9.16 -2.03
N ASP A 98 11.53 -8.25 -1.06
CA ASP A 98 10.78 -8.21 0.20
C ASP A 98 9.41 -7.51 0.02
N PHE A 99 8.60 -8.04 -0.90
CA PHE A 99 7.25 -7.56 -1.16
C PHE A 99 6.30 -8.69 -1.55
N VAL A 100 5.00 -8.46 -1.33
CA VAL A 100 3.91 -9.33 -1.76
C VAL A 100 3.00 -8.54 -2.69
N GLU A 101 2.77 -9.03 -3.90
CA GLU A 101 1.73 -8.50 -4.79
C GLU A 101 0.40 -9.18 -4.50
N VAL A 102 -0.67 -8.38 -4.43
CA VAL A 102 -2.06 -8.84 -4.25
C VAL A 102 -2.92 -8.50 -5.46
#